data_AF-A0A1E1W1S0-F1
#
_entry.id   AF-A0A1E1W1S0-F1
#
_cell.length_a   1.000
_cell.length_b   1.000
_cell.length_c   1.000
_cell.angle_alpha   90.00
_cell.angle_beta   90.00
_cell.angle_gamma   90.00
#
_symmetry.space_group_name_H-M   'P 1'
#
loop_
_entity.id
_entity.type
_entity.pdbx_description
1 polymer ?
#
loop_
_entity_poly.entity_id
_entity_poly.type
_entity_poly.pdbx_seq_one_letter_code
_entity_poly.pdbx_strand_id
1 'polypeptide(L)'
;KHPCARKCCNGRCPPCEKICDKPLQCARHKCTTVCHHGPCYPCPRESKVSCRCKETYITVPCGREKNVKPPKCTLPCKFKYKCGHGAENKHSCHFGDCPPCKAICDKSYPKCEHKCKAVCHEYVAVVFKQVEKPATPWEVQPPKTKIMALDCPPCETPVSVICFVEHET
;
A
#
# COMPACT_ATOMS: atom_id res chain seq x y z
N LYS A 1 -6.91 41.12 0.51
CA LYS A 1 -7.65 41.96 1.48
C LYS A 1 -6.72 42.31 2.63
N HIS A 2 -6.36 43.58 2.77
CA HIS A 2 -5.49 44.09 3.83
C HIS A 2 -6.29 44.13 5.15
N PRO A 3 -5.73 43.70 6.30
CA PRO A 3 -6.46 43.61 7.57
C PRO A 3 -6.73 44.97 8.25
N CYS A 4 -6.37 46.09 7.63
CA CYS A 4 -6.69 47.41 8.15
C CYS A 4 -8.14 47.79 7.83
N ALA A 5 -8.88 48.22 8.86
CA ALA A 5 -10.25 48.74 8.73
C ALA A 5 -10.31 50.18 8.18
N ARG A 6 -9.19 50.78 7.76
CA ARG A 6 -9.17 52.15 7.20
C ARG A 6 -9.53 52.12 5.72
N LYS A 7 -10.52 52.93 5.33
CA LYS A 7 -10.96 53.08 3.92
C LYS A 7 -9.84 53.49 2.95
N CYS A 8 -8.78 54.15 3.43
CA CYS A 8 -7.63 54.59 2.62
C CYS A 8 -6.28 54.37 3.35
N CYS A 9 -5.81 53.12 3.58
CA CYS A 9 -4.44 52.90 4.07
C CYS A 9 -3.43 53.00 2.91
N ASN A 10 -2.49 53.93 3.01
CA ASN A 10 -1.40 54.20 2.07
C ASN A 10 -0.21 53.20 2.20
N GLY A 11 -0.47 51.98 2.65
CA GLY A 11 0.55 50.93 2.80
C GLY A 11 1.49 51.08 4.00
N ARG A 12 1.50 52.21 4.71
CA ARG A 12 2.23 52.43 5.99
C ARG A 12 1.36 52.10 7.21
N CYS A 13 0.86 50.87 7.24
CA CYS A 13 0.10 50.37 8.38
C CYS A 13 1.08 49.71 9.40
N PRO A 14 0.88 49.88 10.72
CA PRO A 14 1.75 49.29 11.75
C PRO A 14 1.75 47.76 11.67
N PRO A 15 2.80 47.07 12.18
CA PRO A 15 2.82 45.61 12.25
C PRO A 15 1.56 45.11 12.94
N CYS A 16 0.84 44.20 12.30
CA CYS A 16 -0.36 43.64 12.89
C CYS A 16 0.04 42.67 14.01
N GLU A 17 -0.32 43.01 15.25
CA GLU A 17 0.00 42.22 16.45
C GLU A 17 -0.91 40.99 16.62
N LYS A 18 -1.90 40.83 15.73
CA LYS A 18 -2.79 39.66 15.74
C LYS A 18 -2.02 38.41 15.27
N ILE A 19 -2.43 37.27 15.80
CA ILE A 19 -1.95 35.96 15.33
C ILE A 19 -2.43 35.76 13.89
N CYS A 20 -1.56 35.18 13.06
CA CYS A 20 -1.85 34.98 11.64
C CYS A 20 -3.04 34.04 11.41
N ASP A 21 -3.15 32.95 12.18
CA ASP A 21 -4.22 31.93 12.18
C ASP A 21 -4.51 31.25 10.83
N LYS A 22 -3.80 31.64 9.77
CA LYS A 22 -3.86 31.01 8.45
C LYS A 22 -3.41 29.53 8.51
N PRO A 23 -4.03 28.63 7.74
CA PRO A 23 -3.60 27.24 7.67
C PRO A 23 -2.17 27.16 7.10
N LEU A 24 -1.32 26.37 7.76
CA LEU A 24 0.03 26.10 7.30
C LEU A 24 0.03 25.16 6.10
N GLN A 25 1.18 25.04 5.42
CA GLN A 25 1.36 24.16 4.26
C GLN A 25 1.02 22.68 4.52
N CYS A 26 1.11 22.23 5.78
CA CYS A 26 0.70 20.88 6.16
C CYS A 26 -0.81 20.68 6.22
N ALA A 27 -1.62 21.73 6.03
CA ALA A 27 -3.09 21.77 6.09
C ALA A 27 -3.76 21.27 7.38
N ARG A 28 -2.96 20.79 8.35
CA ARG A 28 -3.41 20.23 9.63
C ARG A 28 -3.21 21.19 10.80
N HIS A 29 -2.32 22.17 10.64
CA HIS A 29 -1.95 23.11 11.70
C HIS A 29 -2.15 24.54 11.24
N LYS A 30 -2.46 25.43 12.18
CA LYS A 30 -2.60 26.86 11.95
C LYS A 30 -1.31 27.60 12.33
N CYS A 31 -1.07 28.71 11.65
CA CYS A 31 0.06 29.58 11.91
C CYS A 31 -0.14 30.34 13.23
N THR A 32 0.71 30.07 14.22
CA THR A 32 0.67 30.72 15.54
C THR A 32 1.61 31.93 15.65
N THR A 33 2.26 32.33 14.56
CA THR A 33 3.14 33.49 14.55
C THR A 33 2.33 34.78 14.44
N VAL A 34 2.95 35.90 14.82
CA VAL A 34 2.41 37.24 14.55
C VAL A 34 2.14 37.42 13.06
N CYS A 35 1.19 38.31 12.76
CA CYS A 35 0.81 38.60 11.38
C CYS A 35 2.04 39.01 10.58
N HIS A 36 2.29 38.29 9.49
CA HIS A 36 3.44 38.51 8.63
C HIS A 36 2.99 38.72 7.19
N HIS A 37 3.85 39.38 6.42
CA HIS A 37 3.71 39.51 4.99
C HIS A 37 4.35 38.30 4.30
N GLY A 38 3.75 37.77 3.24
CA GLY A 38 4.23 36.59 2.52
C GLY A 38 3.65 35.25 3.02
N PRO A 39 4.17 34.11 2.52
CA PRO A 39 3.69 32.78 2.89
C PRO A 39 4.03 32.44 4.34
N CYS A 40 3.20 31.62 4.99
CA CYS A 40 3.47 31.16 6.36
C CYS A 40 4.71 30.25 6.39
N TYR A 41 5.47 30.34 7.49
CA TYR A 41 6.58 29.44 7.76
C TYR A 41 6.15 27.96 7.75
N PRO A 42 7.08 27.03 7.44
CA PRO A 42 6.79 25.61 7.52
C PRO A 42 6.32 25.21 8.93
N CYS A 43 5.57 24.11 9.01
CA CYS A 43 5.08 23.64 10.28
C CYS A 43 6.24 23.24 11.19
N PRO A 44 6.32 23.76 12.43
CA PRO A 44 7.40 23.44 13.37
C PRO A 44 7.25 22.04 13.98
N ARG A 45 6.13 21.36 13.71
CA ARG A 45 5.87 20.02 14.22
C ARG A 45 6.51 18.96 13.33
N GLU A 46 6.79 17.84 13.96
CA GLU A 46 7.34 16.66 13.30
C GLU A 46 6.30 15.53 13.31
N SER A 47 6.33 14.69 12.28
CA SER A 47 5.52 13.49 12.11
C SER A 47 6.45 12.27 12.11
N LYS A 48 5.99 11.12 12.62
CA LYS A 48 6.75 9.86 12.59
C LYS A 48 6.27 8.99 11.44
N VAL A 49 7.19 8.54 10.59
CA VAL A 49 6.94 7.55 9.55
C VAL A 49 7.53 6.22 10.01
N SER A 50 6.70 5.19 10.15
CA SER A 50 7.11 3.90 10.71
C SER A 50 6.96 2.74 9.72
N CYS A 51 7.74 1.66 9.95
CA CYS A 51 7.54 0.37 9.29
C CYS A 51 6.13 -0.18 9.59
N ARG A 52 5.70 -1.21 8.83
CA ARG A 52 4.48 -1.97 9.14
C ARG A 52 4.51 -2.56 10.56
N CYS A 53 5.69 -2.88 11.08
CA CYS A 53 5.93 -3.37 12.43
C CYS A 53 5.83 -2.32 13.55
N LYS A 54 5.81 -1.02 13.22
CA LYS A 54 5.91 0.14 14.14
C LYS A 54 7.17 0.24 15.02
N GLU A 55 8.05 -0.75 15.01
CA GLU A 55 9.29 -0.74 15.81
C GLU A 55 10.37 0.19 15.25
N THR A 56 10.53 0.20 13.93
CA THR A 56 11.46 1.12 13.26
C THR A 56 10.71 2.33 12.72
N TYR A 57 11.14 3.52 13.09
CA TYR A 57 10.56 4.77 12.65
C TYR A 57 11.62 5.83 12.37
N ILE A 58 11.26 6.81 11.53
CA ILE A 58 12.01 8.03 11.30
C ILE A 58 11.11 9.23 11.57
N THR A 59 11.72 10.31 12.06
CA THR A 59 11.05 11.57 12.30
C THR A 59 11.23 12.46 11.06
N VAL A 60 10.14 13.05 10.59
CA VAL A 60 10.12 13.90 9.39
C VAL A 60 9.33 15.17 9.66
N PRO A 61 9.63 16.30 8.99
CA PRO A 61 8.83 17.51 9.12
C PRO A 61 7.36 17.26 8.74
N CYS A 62 6.44 17.84 9.51
CA CYS A 62 5.00 17.69 9.28
C CYS A 62 4.61 18.13 7.85
N GLY A 63 3.82 17.30 7.17
CA GLY A 63 3.44 17.51 5.77
C GLY A 63 4.37 16.81 4.76
N ARG A 64 5.52 16.30 5.19
CA ARG A 64 6.41 15.47 4.33
C ARG A 64 6.24 13.97 4.52
N GLU A 65 5.45 13.54 5.49
CA GLU A 65 5.22 12.13 5.83
C GLU A 65 4.80 11.24 4.64
N LYS A 66 4.03 11.77 3.68
CA LYS A 66 3.58 11.01 2.50
C LYS A 66 4.65 10.86 1.41
N ASN A 67 5.64 11.73 1.40
CA ASN A 67 6.67 11.80 0.35
C ASN A 67 7.99 11.16 0.78
N VAL A 68 8.14 10.84 2.06
CA VAL A 68 9.36 10.22 2.59
C VAL A 68 9.26 8.71 2.49
N LYS A 69 10.32 8.09 1.96
CA LYS A 69 10.42 6.62 1.90
C LYS A 69 10.41 6.05 3.32
N PRO A 70 9.59 5.02 3.59
CA PRO A 70 9.57 4.34 4.87
C PRO A 70 10.96 3.82 5.27
N PRO A 71 11.27 3.74 6.57
CA PRO A 71 12.54 3.22 7.03
C PRO A 71 12.68 1.73 6.70
N LYS A 72 13.91 1.31 6.36
CA LYS A 72 14.25 -0.11 6.19
C LYS A 72 14.29 -0.75 7.58
N CYS A 73 13.47 -1.77 7.78
CA CYS A 73 13.45 -2.54 9.02
C CYS A 73 14.06 -3.93 8.76
N THR A 74 14.96 -4.37 9.63
CA THR A 74 15.63 -5.68 9.54
C THR A 74 14.97 -6.74 10.44
N LEU A 75 14.00 -6.35 11.26
CA LEU A 75 13.28 -7.28 12.13
C LEU A 75 12.45 -8.28 11.30
N PRO A 76 12.24 -9.51 11.80
CA PRO A 76 11.35 -10.46 11.16
C PRO A 76 9.93 -9.92 11.10
N CYS A 77 9.23 -10.16 10.00
CA CYS A 77 7.84 -9.75 9.86
C CYS A 77 6.95 -10.49 10.88
N LYS A 78 6.22 -9.72 11.70
CA LYS A 78 5.29 -10.27 12.71
C LYS A 78 3.92 -10.65 12.13
N PHE A 79 3.69 -10.37 10.85
CA PHE A 79 2.40 -10.62 10.20
C PHE A 79 2.25 -12.09 9.83
N LYS A 80 1.12 -12.69 10.19
CA LYS A 80 0.79 -14.08 9.87
C LYS A 80 -0.05 -14.13 8.60
N TYR A 81 0.30 -15.04 7.70
CA TYR A 81 -0.46 -15.27 6.47
C TYR A 81 -1.81 -15.91 6.80
N LYS A 82 -2.85 -15.53 6.06
CA LYS A 82 -4.18 -16.12 6.23
C LYS A 82 -4.22 -17.61 5.90
N CYS A 83 -3.34 -18.05 5.00
CA CYS A 83 -3.22 -19.45 4.58
C CYS A 83 -2.53 -20.38 5.58
N GLY A 84 -2.17 -19.91 6.78
CA GLY A 84 -1.54 -20.75 7.82
C GLY A 84 -0.07 -21.12 7.57
N HIS A 85 0.42 -21.00 6.34
CA HIS A 85 1.82 -21.22 5.98
C HIS A 85 2.75 -20.16 6.57
N GLY A 86 3.51 -20.52 7.61
CA GLY A 86 4.43 -19.63 8.30
C GLY A 86 5.92 -19.94 8.10
N ALA A 87 6.29 -21.21 7.94
CA ALA A 87 7.69 -21.62 7.90
C ALA A 87 8.38 -21.19 6.60
N GLU A 88 7.69 -21.38 5.47
CA GLU A 88 8.15 -21.07 4.11
C GLU A 88 8.08 -19.57 3.79
N ASN A 89 7.31 -18.81 4.58
CA ASN A 89 7.06 -17.39 4.36
C ASN A 89 7.78 -16.48 5.38
N LYS A 90 8.88 -16.96 6.00
CA LYS A 90 9.72 -16.12 6.86
C LYS A 90 10.42 -15.05 6.02
N HIS A 91 10.17 -13.78 6.35
CA HIS A 91 10.75 -12.64 5.65
C HIS A 91 10.97 -11.46 6.60
N SER A 92 11.83 -10.52 6.19
CA SER A 92 12.10 -9.28 6.91
C SER A 92 10.92 -8.31 6.83
N CYS A 93 10.81 -7.39 7.78
CA CYS A 93 9.78 -6.38 7.77
C CYS A 93 9.92 -5.47 6.54
N HIS A 94 8.78 -5.15 5.94
CA HIS A 94 8.67 -4.37 4.73
C HIS A 94 7.53 -3.36 4.89
N PHE A 95 7.39 -2.49 3.88
CA PHE A 95 6.27 -1.58 3.76
C PHE A 95 5.28 -2.13 2.74
N GLY A 96 3.97 -1.94 2.95
CA GLY A 96 2.93 -2.52 2.09
C GLY A 96 2.60 -3.98 2.42
N ASP A 97 1.97 -4.70 1.49
CA ASP A 97 1.51 -6.10 1.64
C ASP A 97 2.65 -7.12 1.72
N CYS A 98 2.40 -8.23 2.44
CA CYS A 98 3.39 -9.31 2.58
C CYS A 98 3.66 -9.95 1.22
N PRO A 99 4.85 -10.51 0.99
CA PRO A 99 5.16 -11.24 -0.24
C PRO A 99 4.19 -12.43 -0.43
N PRO A 100 3.94 -12.90 -1.66
CA PRO A 100 3.04 -14.02 -1.89
C PRO A 100 3.53 -15.30 -1.20
N CYS A 101 2.59 -16.18 -0.84
CA CYS A 101 2.90 -17.45 -0.20
C CYS A 101 3.65 -18.37 -1.16
N LYS A 102 4.74 -18.98 -0.69
CA LYS A 102 5.55 -19.93 -1.47
C LYS A 102 5.39 -21.39 -1.05
N ALA A 103 4.60 -21.66 -0.02
CA ALA A 103 4.31 -23.03 0.42
C ALA A 103 3.47 -23.80 -0.59
N ILE A 104 3.43 -25.12 -0.50
CA ILE A 104 2.51 -25.96 -1.28
C ILE A 104 1.11 -25.90 -0.64
N CYS A 105 0.05 -26.03 -1.45
CA CYS A 105 -1.32 -25.90 -0.97
C CYS A 105 -1.79 -27.09 -0.13
N ASP A 106 -1.50 -28.31 -0.56
CA ASP A 106 -1.84 -29.58 0.11
C ASP A 106 -3.34 -29.82 0.42
N LYS A 107 -4.26 -28.96 -0.06
CA LYS A 107 -5.71 -29.16 0.04
C LYS A 107 -6.16 -30.34 -0.81
N SER A 108 -7.09 -31.15 -0.29
CA SER A 108 -7.70 -32.25 -1.04
C SER A 108 -8.74 -31.74 -2.04
N TYR A 109 -8.73 -32.28 -3.26
CA TYR A 109 -9.77 -32.00 -4.24
C TYR A 109 -11.10 -32.65 -3.81
N PRO A 110 -12.25 -31.96 -3.94
CA PRO A 110 -13.54 -32.55 -3.60
C PRO A 110 -14.05 -33.53 -4.67
N LYS A 111 -13.55 -33.43 -5.91
CA LYS A 111 -13.98 -34.24 -7.06
C LYS A 111 -13.09 -35.46 -7.33
N CYS A 112 -11.92 -35.51 -6.72
CA CYS A 112 -10.99 -36.62 -6.85
C CYS A 112 -10.17 -36.73 -5.56
N GLU A 113 -9.77 -37.93 -5.16
CA GLU A 113 -9.01 -38.17 -3.92
C GLU A 113 -7.52 -37.78 -4.06
N HIS A 114 -7.25 -36.64 -4.69
CA HIS A 114 -5.90 -36.13 -4.93
C HIS A 114 -5.63 -34.88 -4.08
N LYS A 115 -4.36 -34.66 -3.75
CA LYS A 115 -3.89 -33.45 -3.06
C LYS A 115 -3.38 -32.41 -4.05
N CYS A 116 -3.70 -31.14 -3.81
CA CYS A 116 -3.21 -30.02 -4.60
C CYS A 116 -1.70 -29.84 -4.40
N LYS A 117 -0.93 -30.06 -5.47
CA LYS A 117 0.53 -29.88 -5.49
C LYS A 117 0.97 -28.49 -5.95
N ALA A 118 0.03 -27.61 -6.26
CA ALA A 118 0.33 -26.25 -6.67
C ALA A 118 0.87 -25.42 -5.50
N VAL A 119 1.62 -24.36 -5.83
CA VAL A 119 1.98 -23.31 -4.86
C VAL A 119 0.70 -22.72 -4.28
N CYS A 120 0.74 -22.37 -3.00
CA CYS A 120 -0.38 -21.84 -2.25
C CYS A 120 -1.02 -20.67 -3.00
N HIS A 121 -2.27 -20.87 -3.40
CA HIS A 121 -3.06 -19.94 -4.19
C HIS A 121 -3.98 -19.07 -3.32
N GLU A 122 -3.88 -19.16 -1.98
CA GLU A 122 -4.72 -18.39 -1.07
C GLU A 122 -4.14 -17.01 -0.71
N TYR A 123 -2.84 -16.81 -0.91
CA TYR A 123 -2.17 -15.52 -0.69
C TYR A 123 -1.22 -15.22 -1.86
N VAL A 124 -1.78 -14.97 -3.04
CA VAL A 124 -1.04 -14.74 -4.28
C VAL A 124 -1.17 -13.30 -4.77
N ALA A 125 -0.12 -12.80 -5.41
CA ALA A 125 -0.10 -11.49 -6.01
C ALA A 125 -0.69 -11.54 -7.43
N VAL A 126 -1.88 -10.98 -7.61
CA VAL A 126 -2.57 -10.87 -8.90
C VAL A 126 -2.31 -9.50 -9.50
N VAL A 127 -1.85 -9.47 -10.75
CA VAL A 127 -1.57 -8.25 -11.49
C VAL A 127 -2.77 -7.89 -12.35
N PHE A 128 -3.43 -6.79 -12.02
CA PHE A 128 -4.53 -6.23 -12.80
C PHE A 128 -3.95 -5.33 -13.90
N LYS A 129 -4.07 -5.79 -15.14
CA LYS A 129 -3.74 -5.02 -16.34
C LYS A 129 -4.99 -4.31 -16.84
N GLN A 130 -4.82 -3.13 -17.41
CA GLN A 130 -5.89 -2.45 -18.13
C GLN A 130 -6.26 -3.30 -19.35
N VAL A 131 -7.54 -3.70 -19.45
CA VAL A 131 -8.04 -4.57 -20.52
C VAL A 131 -8.32 -3.77 -21.79
N GLU A 132 -8.77 -2.52 -21.62
CA GLU A 132 -9.07 -1.61 -22.73
C GLU A 132 -7.79 -0.97 -23.26
N LYS A 133 -7.63 -1.01 -24.59
CA LYS A 133 -6.55 -0.28 -25.27
C LYS A 133 -6.75 1.21 -25.01
N PRO A 134 -5.81 1.89 -24.33
CA PRO A 134 -5.94 3.31 -24.09
C PRO A 134 -5.96 4.05 -25.42
N ALA A 135 -6.81 5.08 -25.53
CA ALA A 135 -6.93 5.88 -26.75
C ALA A 135 -5.63 6.63 -27.05
N THR A 136 -4.83 6.90 -26.03
CA THR A 136 -3.53 7.58 -26.15
C THR A 136 -2.41 6.86 -25.38
N PRO A 137 -1.14 6.97 -25.80
CA PRO A 137 0.00 6.40 -25.07
C PRO A 137 0.15 6.90 -23.62
N TRP A 138 -0.41 8.07 -23.31
CA TRP A 138 -0.32 8.72 -22.00
C TRP A 138 -1.40 8.25 -21.01
N GLU A 139 -2.42 7.53 -21.49
CA GLU A 139 -3.47 6.95 -20.66
C GLU A 139 -3.14 5.54 -20.14
N VAL A 140 -1.98 4.99 -20.50
CA VAL A 140 -1.54 3.68 -20.01
C VAL A 140 -1.33 3.78 -18.50
N GLN A 141 -2.28 3.25 -17.72
CA GLN A 141 -2.13 3.17 -16.28
C GLN A 141 -1.15 2.05 -15.91
N PRO A 142 -0.25 2.27 -14.93
CA PRO A 142 0.62 1.22 -14.46
C PRO A 142 -0.22 0.06 -13.89
N PRO A 143 0.20 -1.20 -14.14
CA PRO A 143 -0.55 -2.35 -13.66
C PRO A 143 -0.61 -2.34 -12.13
N LYS A 144 -1.78 -2.62 -11.57
CA LYS A 144 -2.00 -2.63 -10.12
C LYS A 144 -1.88 -4.06 -9.61
N THR A 145 -1.03 -4.29 -8.62
CA THR A 145 -0.89 -5.61 -7.98
C THR A 145 -1.70 -5.66 -6.68
N LYS A 146 -2.45 -6.73 -6.45
CA LYS A 146 -3.17 -6.98 -5.19
C LYS A 146 -2.97 -8.41 -4.72
N ILE A 147 -2.98 -8.62 -3.41
CA ILE A 147 -2.99 -9.97 -2.83
C ILE A 147 -4.42 -10.51 -2.78
N MET A 148 -4.62 -11.70 -3.32
CA MET A 148 -5.92 -12.36 -3.40
C MET A 148 -5.80 -13.86 -3.10
N ALA A 149 -6.92 -14.45 -2.73
CA ALA A 149 -7.11 -15.89 -2.69
C ALA A 149 -7.78 -16.34 -4.00
N LEU A 150 -7.25 -17.39 -4.60
CA LEU A 150 -7.79 -18.07 -5.77
C LEU A 150 -8.15 -19.50 -5.40
N ASP A 151 -9.02 -20.10 -6.20
CA ASP A 151 -9.41 -21.50 -6.07
C ASP A 151 -8.26 -22.45 -6.45
N CYS A 152 -8.37 -23.71 -6.00
CA CYS A 152 -7.43 -24.74 -6.44
C CYS A 152 -7.52 -24.90 -7.97
N PRO A 153 -6.39 -24.95 -8.69
CA PRO A 153 -6.39 -25.28 -10.12
C PRO A 153 -6.93 -26.71 -10.33
N PRO A 154 -7.42 -27.08 -11.52
CA PRO A 154 -7.89 -28.44 -11.78
C PRO A 154 -6.81 -29.50 -11.52
N CYS A 155 -7.24 -30.71 -11.14
CA CYS A 155 -6.33 -31.82 -10.90
C CYS A 155 -5.78 -32.38 -12.22
N GLU A 156 -4.45 -32.39 -12.38
CA GLU A 156 -3.75 -32.90 -13.57
C GLU A 156 -3.34 -34.39 -13.45
N THR A 157 -3.76 -35.09 -12.38
CA THR A 157 -3.41 -36.51 -12.23
C THR A 157 -4.12 -37.34 -13.30
N PRO A 158 -3.38 -38.11 -14.14
CA PRO A 158 -3.99 -38.93 -15.17
C PRO A 158 -4.86 -40.03 -14.55
N VAL A 159 -6.08 -40.17 -15.04
CA VAL A 159 -6.98 -41.27 -14.68
C VAL A 159 -6.84 -42.36 -15.73
N SER A 160 -6.46 -43.58 -15.32
CA SER A 160 -6.40 -44.72 -16.23
C SER A 160 -7.82 -45.19 -16.58
N VAL A 161 -8.20 -45.05 -17.85
CA VAL A 161 -9.40 -45.69 -18.38
C VAL A 161 -9.01 -47.02 -19.02
N ILE A 162 -9.62 -48.12 -18.55
CA ILE A 162 -9.49 -49.43 -19.19
C ILE A 162 -10.58 -49.50 -20.26
N CYS A 163 -10.16 -49.66 -21.53
CA CYS A 163 -11.07 -49.81 -22.65
C CYS A 163 -11.41 -51.31 -22.79
N PHE A 164 -12.63 -51.70 -22.41
CA PHE A 164 -13.14 -53.07 -22.58
C PHE A 164 -13.76 -53.27 -23.96
N VAL A 165 -13.00 -53.01 -25.03
CA VAL A 165 -13.46 -53.35 -26.38
C VAL A 165 -13.05 -54.79 -26.65
N GLU A 166 -14.02 -55.71 -26.55
CA GLU A 166 -13.89 -57.04 -27.14
C GLU A 166 -13.85 -56.86 -28.66
N HIS A 167 -12.66 -56.94 -29.25
CA HIS A 167 -12.54 -57.10 -30.69
C HIS A 167 -12.87 -58.56 -31.02
N GLU A 168 -14.09 -58.80 -31.49
CA GLU A 168 -14.47 -60.07 -32.12
C GLU A 168 -13.71 -60.21 -33.45
N THR A 169 -12.84 -61.21 -33.56
CA THR A 169 -12.24 -61.67 -34.83
C THR A 169 -12.67 -63.07 -35.13
#